data_AF-A0A645JFZ8-F1
#
_entry.id   AF-A0A645JFZ8-F1
#
_cell.length_a   1.000
_cell.length_b   1.000
_cell.length_c   1.000
_cell.angle_alpha   90.00
_cell.angle_beta   90.00
_cell.angle_gamma   90.00
#
_symmetry.space_group_name_H-M   'P 1'
#
loop_
_entity.id
_entity.type
_entity.pdbx_description
1 polymer ?
#
loop_
_entity_poly.entity_id
_entity_poly.type
_entity_poly.pdbx_seq_one_letter_code
_entity_poly.pdbx_strand_id
1 'polypeptide(L)'
;MDYLKGLHTLMLEAEVCVPAIGQGIMAVQCREDDKELIELLRGINNEAASLACLTERSFLHRANGNCDLPIGGYAHRLDDGKWEFLAFLAESIDEPGITKRYVGNDPLKLAETAADELLP
;
A
#
# COMPACT_ATOMS: atom_id res chain seq x y z
N MET A 1 8.31 -27.37 4.92
CA MET A 1 6.99 -26.80 4.61
C MET A 1 6.23 -27.79 3.74
N ASP A 2 5.53 -28.76 4.34
CA ASP A 2 4.83 -29.84 3.60
C ASP A 2 3.37 -29.51 3.26
N TYR A 3 2.80 -28.45 3.86
CA TYR A 3 1.38 -28.09 3.71
C TYR A 3 1.03 -27.42 2.36
N LEU A 4 2.02 -27.10 1.52
CA LEU A 4 1.80 -26.54 0.18
C LEU A 4 1.92 -27.59 -0.93
N LYS A 5 2.24 -28.85 -0.60
CA LYS A 5 2.35 -29.93 -1.59
C LYS A 5 1.02 -30.16 -2.30
N GLY A 6 1.04 -30.18 -3.63
CA GLY A 6 -0.14 -30.44 -4.48
C GLY A 6 -0.96 -29.20 -4.85
N LEU A 7 -0.59 -28.01 -4.37
CA LEU A 7 -1.21 -26.76 -4.81
C LEU A 7 -0.53 -26.24 -6.08
N HIS A 8 -1.33 -25.77 -7.03
CA HIS A 8 -0.85 -24.98 -8.15
C HIS A 8 -0.73 -23.52 -7.71
N THR A 9 0.48 -23.01 -7.61
CA THR A 9 0.76 -21.63 -7.20
C THR A 9 1.19 -20.79 -8.38
N LEU A 10 0.56 -19.64 -8.56
CA LEU A 10 0.97 -18.63 -9.53
C LEU A 10 1.28 -17.33 -8.77
N MET A 11 2.45 -16.75 -9.04
CA MET A 11 2.75 -15.40 -8.57
C MET A 11 2.07 -14.41 -9.51
N LEU A 12 1.26 -13.52 -8.96
CA LEU A 12 0.62 -12.46 -9.72
C LEU A 12 1.47 -11.20 -9.63
N GLU A 13 1.75 -10.60 -10.78
CA GLU A 13 2.37 -9.28 -10.84
C GLU A 13 1.40 -8.24 -10.27
N ALA A 14 1.94 -7.15 -9.71
CA ALA A 14 1.15 -6.12 -9.05
C ALA A 14 0.15 -5.46 -10.02
N GLU A 15 0.51 -5.32 -11.31
CA GLU A 15 -0.38 -4.78 -12.34
C GLU A 15 -1.56 -5.70 -12.68
N VAL A 16 -1.43 -7.00 -12.41
CA VAL A 16 -2.50 -7.98 -12.62
C VAL A 16 -3.44 -8.03 -11.41
N CYS A 17 -2.88 -7.98 -10.21
CA CYS A 17 -3.64 -7.98 -8.96
C CYS A 17 -3.00 -7.00 -7.98
N VAL A 18 -3.49 -5.77 -7.99
CA VAL A 18 -2.95 -4.71 -7.13
C VAL A 18 -3.12 -5.15 -5.67
N PRO A 19 -2.03 -5.19 -4.89
CA PRO A 19 -2.09 -5.58 -3.49
C PRO A 19 -3.07 -4.77 -2.66
N ALA A 20 -3.59 -5.40 -1.60
CA ALA A 20 -4.27 -4.67 -0.55
C ALA A 20 -3.30 -3.67 0.12
N ILE A 21 -3.83 -2.54 0.55
CA ILE A 21 -3.10 -1.50 1.26
C ILE A 21 -2.36 -2.09 2.47
N GLY A 22 -1.03 -1.96 2.50
CA GLY A 22 -0.17 -2.46 3.56
C GLY A 22 0.11 -3.97 3.51
N GLN A 23 -0.23 -4.67 2.41
CA GLN A 23 0.00 -6.10 2.31
C GLN A 23 1.49 -6.45 2.48
N GLY A 24 1.78 -7.39 3.38
CA GLY A 24 3.15 -7.81 3.70
C GLY A 24 3.89 -6.90 4.68
N ILE A 25 3.27 -5.80 5.13
CA ILE A 25 3.83 -4.88 6.12
C ILE A 25 3.27 -5.21 7.51
N MET A 26 4.16 -5.35 8.49
CA MET A 26 3.78 -5.55 9.89
C MET A 26 3.83 -4.22 10.65
N ALA A 27 2.68 -3.76 11.15
CA ALA A 27 2.59 -2.59 12.02
C ALA A 27 2.67 -3.01 13.49
N VAL A 28 3.51 -2.32 14.26
CA VAL A 28 3.59 -2.48 15.72
C VAL A 28 3.08 -1.20 16.37
N GLN A 29 2.04 -1.32 17.20
CA GLN A 29 1.44 -0.19 17.88
C GLN A 29 1.90 -0.13 19.34
N CYS A 30 2.20 1.08 19.81
CA CYS A 30 2.48 1.38 21.22
C CYS A 30 1.79 2.68 21.62
N ARG A 31 1.86 3.03 22.91
CA ARG A 31 1.38 4.33 23.39
C ARG A 31 2.34 5.43 22.94
N GLU A 32 1.79 6.59 22.58
CA GLU A 32 2.57 7.73 22.07
C GLU A 32 3.55 8.31 23.11
N ASP A 33 3.24 8.17 24.40
CA ASP A 33 4.07 8.67 25.50
C ASP A 33 5.13 7.65 26.01
N ASP A 34 5.14 6.42 25.49
CA ASP A 34 6.08 5.36 25.86
C ASP A 34 7.41 5.49 25.10
N LYS A 35 8.20 6.49 25.49
CA LYS A 35 9.46 6.84 24.80
C LYS A 35 10.49 5.72 24.79
N GLU A 36 10.53 4.90 25.84
CA GLU A 36 11.45 3.76 25.94
C GLU A 36 11.11 2.70 24.89
N LEU A 37 9.84 2.33 24.78
CA LEU A 37 9.39 1.38 23.76
C LEU A 37 9.54 1.93 22.34
N ILE A 38 9.25 3.21 22.11
CA ILE A 38 9.43 3.85 20.80
C ILE A 38 10.88 3.77 20.35
N GLU A 39 11.84 4.04 21.24
CA GLU A 39 13.26 3.96 20.91
C GLU A 39 13.69 2.53 20.57
N LEU A 40 13.17 1.53 21.31
CA LEU A 40 13.41 0.12 20.99
C LEU A 40 12.85 -0.26 19.60
N LEU A 41 11.63 0.18 19.30
CA LEU A 41 10.95 -0.14 18.04
C LEU A 41 11.62 0.52 16.82
N ARG A 42 12.27 1.67 16.99
CA ARG A 42 13.08 2.29 15.92
C ARG A 42 14.17 1.35 15.40
N GLY A 43 14.76 0.53 16.28
CA GLY A 43 15.82 -0.42 15.91
C GLY A 43 15.37 -1.54 14.97
N ILE A 44 14.07 -1.84 14.90
CA ILE A 44 13.50 -2.85 14.00
C ILE A 44 12.69 -2.24 12.84
N ASN A 45 12.56 -0.92 12.79
CA ASN A 45 11.79 -0.25 11.76
C ASN A 45 12.55 -0.21 10.43
N ASN A 46 11.85 -0.51 9.34
CA ASN A 46 12.37 -0.32 7.99
C ASN A 46 11.74 0.94 7.38
N GLU A 47 12.52 1.99 7.17
CA GLU A 47 12.02 3.28 6.68
C GLU A 47 11.34 3.20 5.31
N ALA A 48 11.83 2.35 4.41
CA ALA A 48 11.22 2.18 3.09
C ALA A 48 9.84 1.51 3.20
N ALA A 49 9.70 0.49 4.04
CA ALA A 49 8.41 -0.14 4.30
C ALA A 49 7.46 0.82 5.04
N SER A 50 7.96 1.62 5.99
CA SER A 50 7.15 2.64 6.66
C SER A 50 6.60 3.65 5.66
N LEU A 51 7.45 4.16 4.75
CA LEU A 51 7.04 5.16 3.78
C LEU A 51 6.07 4.60 2.73
N ALA A 52 6.31 3.37 2.26
CA ALA A 52 5.35 2.65 1.41
C ALA A 52 3.98 2.52 2.10
N CYS A 53 3.96 2.04 3.34
CA CYS A 53 2.73 1.90 4.13
C CYS A 53 2.01 3.24 4.31
N LEU A 54 2.74 4.31 4.62
CA LEU A 54 2.17 5.64 4.78
C LEU A 54 1.55 6.16 3.48
N THR A 55 2.21 5.95 2.34
CA THR A 55 1.71 6.30 1.02
C THR A 55 0.45 5.52 0.64
N GLU A 56 0.45 4.21 0.80
CA GLU A 56 -0.72 3.39 0.50
C GLU A 56 -1.89 3.78 1.44
N ARG A 57 -1.61 3.96 2.73
CA ARG A 57 -2.63 4.35 3.71
C ARG A 57 -3.15 5.77 3.51
N SER A 58 -2.37 6.71 2.98
CA SER A 58 -2.87 8.06 2.70
C SER A 58 -3.89 8.05 1.56
N PHE A 59 -3.67 7.23 0.54
CA PHE A 59 -4.66 6.98 -0.52
C PHE A 59 -5.95 6.36 0.05
N LEU A 60 -5.82 5.31 0.88
CA LEU A 60 -6.97 4.70 1.56
C LEU A 60 -7.71 5.70 2.47
N HIS A 61 -6.97 6.54 3.19
CA HIS A 61 -7.57 7.53 4.10
C HIS A 61 -8.34 8.61 3.34
N ARG A 62 -7.90 9.00 2.14
CA ARG A 62 -8.70 9.88 1.27
C ARG A 62 -9.99 9.22 0.81
N ALA A 63 -9.98 7.89 0.68
CA ALA A 63 -11.15 7.09 0.33
C ALA A 63 -12.09 6.78 1.52
N ASN A 64 -11.85 7.31 2.74
CA ASN A 64 -12.61 7.09 3.99
C ASN A 64 -14.09 7.59 3.94
N GLY A 65 -14.86 7.15 2.95
CA GLY A 65 -16.30 7.25 2.89
C GLY A 65 -16.97 5.89 2.68
N ASN A 66 -16.29 4.91 2.06
CA ASN A 66 -16.93 3.66 1.65
C ASN A 66 -16.03 2.45 1.96
N CYS A 67 -16.25 1.80 3.11
CA CYS A 67 -15.56 0.56 3.50
C CYS A 67 -15.78 -0.61 2.51
N ASP A 68 -16.71 -0.47 1.57
CA ASP A 68 -17.11 -1.49 0.60
C ASP A 68 -16.50 -1.28 -0.80
N LEU A 69 -15.70 -0.22 -1.03
CA LEU A 69 -15.05 -0.02 -2.32
C LEU A 69 -13.87 -0.99 -2.50
N PRO A 70 -13.80 -1.74 -3.60
CA PRO A 70 -12.59 -2.46 -3.97
C PRO A 70 -11.45 -1.47 -4.23
N ILE A 71 -10.49 -1.43 -3.30
CA ILE A 71 -9.37 -0.50 -3.32
C ILE A 71 -8.06 -1.25 -3.10
N GLY A 72 -7.07 -0.92 -3.92
CA GLY A 72 -5.72 -1.48 -3.84
C GLY A 72 -4.68 -0.39 -3.96
N GLY A 73 -3.50 -0.63 -3.40
CA GLY A 73 -2.40 0.30 -3.47
C GLY A 73 -1.08 -0.38 -3.18
N TYR A 74 -0.08 -0.11 -4.01
CA TYR A 74 1.25 -0.64 -3.85
C TYR A 74 2.29 0.43 -4.14
N ALA A 75 3.04 0.81 -3.11
CA ALA A 75 4.12 1.78 -3.19
C ALA A 75 5.47 1.09 -3.01
N HIS A 76 6.40 1.33 -3.93
CA HIS A 76 7.75 0.81 -3.79
C HIS A 76 8.78 1.74 -4.43
N ARG A 77 10.05 1.56 -4.05
CA ARG A 77 11.16 2.33 -4.58
C ARG A 77 11.78 1.61 -5.78
N LEU A 78 11.99 2.36 -6.85
CA LEU A 78 12.66 1.92 -8.08
C LEU A 78 14.19 1.99 -7.92
N ASP A 79 14.91 1.34 -8.83
CA ASP A 79 16.37 1.30 -8.85
C ASP A 79 17.01 2.69 -9.04
N ASP A 80 16.31 3.60 -9.72
CA ASP A 80 16.75 5.00 -9.93
C ASP A 80 16.49 5.91 -8.72
N GLY A 81 15.98 5.35 -7.62
CA GLY A 81 15.68 6.05 -6.37
C GLY A 81 14.32 6.73 -6.32
N LYS A 82 13.56 6.76 -7.42
CA LYS A 82 12.18 7.25 -7.42
C LYS A 82 11.24 6.25 -6.76
N TRP A 83 10.04 6.71 -6.48
CA TRP A 83 8.93 5.91 -6.03
C TRP A 83 7.97 5.66 -7.18
N GLU A 84 7.42 4.45 -7.21
CA GLU A 84 6.24 4.11 -7.97
C GLU A 84 5.08 3.86 -7.00
N PHE A 85 3.90 4.36 -7.36
CA PHE A 85 2.65 4.04 -6.69
C PHE A 85 1.64 3.52 -7.72
N LEU A 86 1.19 2.29 -7.52
CA LEU A 86 0.13 1.65 -8.29
C LEU A 86 -1.16 1.73 -7.47
N ALA A 87 -2.17 2.44 -7.98
CA ALA A 87 -3.45 2.61 -7.33
C ALA A 87 -4.55 1.87 -8.11
N PHE A 88 -5.45 1.21 -7.39
CA PHE A 88 -6.62 0.53 -7.94
C PHE A 88 -7.88 0.99 -7.23
N LEU A 89 -8.95 1.24 -7.99
CA LEU A 89 -10.28 1.53 -7.47
C LEU A 89 -11.37 0.98 -8.39
N ALA A 90 -12.41 0.38 -7.83
CA ALA A 90 -13.67 0.09 -8.53
C ALA A 90 -14.86 0.66 -7.73
N GLU A 91 -15.98 0.94 -8.41
CA GLU A 91 -17.22 1.40 -7.74
C GLU A 91 -17.89 0.28 -6.91
N SER A 92 -17.74 -0.97 -7.35
CA SER A 92 -18.21 -2.16 -6.65
C SER A 92 -17.44 -3.39 -7.13
N ILE A 93 -17.65 -4.55 -6.49
CA ILE A 93 -17.00 -5.82 -6.87
C ILE A 93 -17.43 -6.34 -8.26
N ASP A 94 -18.61 -5.91 -8.74
CA ASP A 94 -19.17 -6.35 -10.03
C ASP A 94 -18.79 -5.40 -11.18
N GLU A 95 -18.20 -4.24 -10.86
CA GLU A 95 -17.82 -3.23 -11.84
C GLU A 95 -16.31 -3.32 -12.19
N PRO A 96 -15.91 -2.99 -13.43
CA PRO A 96 -14.50 -2.91 -13.79
C PRO A 96 -13.76 -1.88 -12.94
N GLY A 97 -12.59 -2.25 -12.41
CA GLY A 97 -11.73 -1.32 -11.71
C GLY A 97 -10.79 -0.56 -12.63
N ILE A 98 -10.31 0.58 -12.14
CA ILE A 98 -9.32 1.43 -12.78
C ILE A 98 -8.00 1.24 -12.04
N THR A 99 -6.96 0.85 -12.78
CA THR A 99 -5.58 0.85 -12.28
C THR A 99 -4.82 2.02 -12.89
N LYS A 100 -4.17 2.84 -12.05
CA LYS A 100 -3.26 3.91 -12.49
C LYS A 100 -1.91 3.79 -11.81
N ARG A 101 -0.88 4.21 -12.53
CA ARG A 101 0.53 4.18 -12.10
C ARG A 101 1.08 5.59 -12.06
N TYR A 102 1.78 5.90 -10.98
CA TYR A 102 2.40 7.20 -10.71
C TYR A 102 3.86 6.99 -10.37
N VAL A 103 4.76 7.82 -10.93
CA VAL A 103 6.20 7.75 -10.65
C VAL A 103 6.72 9.13 -10.29
N GLY A 104 7.50 9.24 -9.21
CA GLY A 104 8.09 10.51 -8.78
C GLY A 104 8.96 10.38 -7.54
N ASN A 105 9.42 11.50 -7.01
CA ASN A 105 10.37 11.50 -5.88
C ASN A 105 9.69 11.49 -4.51
N ASP A 106 8.43 11.91 -4.45
CA ASP A 106 7.68 12.08 -3.20
C ASP A 106 6.46 11.15 -3.22
N PRO A 107 6.54 9.98 -2.55
CA PRO A 107 5.50 8.97 -2.65
C PRO A 107 4.18 9.42 -2.02
N LEU A 108 4.19 10.30 -1.02
CA LEU A 108 2.96 10.85 -0.45
C LEU A 108 2.21 11.71 -1.47
N LYS A 109 2.92 12.52 -2.26
CA LYS A 109 2.31 13.27 -3.36
C LYS A 109 1.77 12.37 -4.47
N LEU A 110 2.40 11.22 -4.73
CA LEU A 110 1.86 10.26 -5.69
C LEU A 110 0.50 9.73 -5.24
N ALA A 111 0.34 9.42 -3.95
CA ALA A 111 -0.93 9.01 -3.37
C ALA A 111 -1.98 10.14 -3.35
N GLU A 112 -1.57 11.39 -3.11
CA GLU A 112 -2.46 12.55 -3.22
C GLU A 112 -2.99 12.71 -4.65
N THR A 113 -2.11 12.69 -5.66
CA THR A 113 -2.51 12.76 -7.07
C THR A 113 -3.42 11.60 -7.46
N ALA A 114 -3.12 10.38 -6.99
CA ALA A 114 -3.97 9.22 -7.24
C ALA A 114 -5.37 9.41 -6.63
N ALA A 115 -5.44 9.92 -5.39
CA ALA A 115 -6.70 10.22 -4.73
C ALA A 115 -7.50 11.27 -5.51
N ASP A 116 -6.88 12.38 -5.91
CA ASP A 116 -7.56 13.46 -6.65
C ASP A 116 -8.04 13.04 -8.04
N GLU A 117 -7.41 12.03 -8.65
CA GLU A 117 -7.77 11.55 -9.98
C GLU A 117 -8.73 10.35 -10.00
N LEU A 118 -8.76 9.53 -8.95
CA LEU A 118 -9.54 8.28 -8.92
C LEU A 118 -10.75 8.37 -8.00
N LEU A 119 -10.68 9.13 -6.91
CA LEU A 119 -11.78 9.22 -5.96
C LEU A 119 -12.78 10.32 -6.41
N PRO A 120 -14.08 10.08 -6.21
CA PRO A 120 -15.14 11.05 -6.55
C PRO A 120 -15.17 12.28 -5.64
#